data_AF-A0A7C8YJJ8-F1
#
_entry.id   AF-A0A7C8YJJ8-F1
#
_cell.length_a   1.000
_cell.length_b   1.000
_cell.length_c   1.000
_cell.angle_alpha   90.00
_cell.angle_beta   90.00
_cell.angle_gamma   90.00
#
_symmetry.space_group_name_H-M   'P 1'
#
loop_
_entity.id
_entity.type
_entity.pdbx_description
1 polymer ?
#
loop_
_entity_poly.entity_id
_entity_poly.type
_entity_poly.pdbx_seq_one_letter_code
_entity_poly.pdbx_strand_id
1 'polypeptide(L)'
;HPELSSNFFLLLLLLLLLLLLLLLSMRASIFFFLFLLIFPCLTQARTRNENPTQTPIKTIVVLVLENRSFDHIIGWMKSAINPSIDGVDGTQCNPLSTKDPASKSICVTNDAEYIDPDPGHSFEDVAKQVFGSDPTPSMSGFLEQAKSMSPNISEAVMRGFRPESVPVFASLVREFAVFDRYSIYAW
;
A
#
# COMPACT_ATOMS: atom_id res chain seq x y z
N HIS A 1 -79.44 -25.99 4.49
CA HIS A 1 -78.01 -26.29 4.67
C HIS A 1 -77.26 -25.03 5.11
N PRO A 2 -76.98 -24.86 6.42
CA PRO A 2 -76.35 -23.67 6.99
C PRO A 2 -74.84 -23.53 6.70
N GLU A 3 -74.17 -24.59 6.22
CA GLU A 3 -72.72 -24.59 5.93
C GLU A 3 -72.35 -23.73 4.70
N LEU A 4 -73.25 -23.59 3.72
CA LEU A 4 -73.00 -22.81 2.51
C LEU A 4 -72.92 -21.29 2.77
N SER A 5 -73.70 -20.80 3.75
CA SER A 5 -73.74 -19.40 4.18
C SER A 5 -72.50 -19.00 4.96
N SER A 6 -72.03 -19.89 5.85
CA SER A 6 -70.83 -19.66 6.67
C SER A 6 -69.56 -19.58 5.81
N ASN A 7 -69.40 -20.49 4.84
CA ASN A 7 -68.24 -20.49 3.94
C ASN A 7 -68.21 -19.27 3.01
N PHE A 8 -69.37 -18.80 2.56
CA PHE A 8 -69.47 -17.58 1.75
C PHE A 8 -69.09 -16.33 2.55
N PHE A 9 -69.56 -16.23 3.80
CA PHE A 9 -69.21 -15.14 4.70
C PHE A 9 -67.71 -15.14 5.05
N LEU A 10 -67.14 -16.32 5.30
CA LEU A 10 -65.70 -16.46 5.58
C LEU A 10 -64.85 -16.06 4.36
N LEU A 11 -65.27 -16.45 3.15
CA LEU A 11 -64.61 -16.09 1.90
C LEU A 11 -64.66 -14.58 1.65
N LEU A 12 -65.81 -13.95 1.89
CA LEU A 12 -65.97 -12.50 1.77
C LEU A 12 -65.08 -11.75 2.77
N LEU A 13 -65.01 -12.23 4.02
CA LEU A 13 -64.15 -11.65 5.06
C LEU A 13 -62.66 -11.78 4.69
N LEU A 14 -62.24 -12.94 4.16
CA LEU A 14 -60.88 -13.18 3.67
C LEU A 14 -60.52 -12.26 2.50
N LEU A 15 -61.43 -12.07 1.54
CA LEU A 15 -61.22 -11.17 0.39
C LEU A 15 -61.11 -9.71 0.84
N LEU A 16 -61.94 -9.28 1.79
CA LEU A 16 -61.87 -7.93 2.37
C LEU A 16 -60.58 -7.71 3.16
N LEU A 17 -60.13 -8.72 3.92
CA LEU A 17 -58.85 -8.67 4.65
C LEU A 17 -57.67 -8.61 3.68
N LEU A 18 -57.70 -9.41 2.60
CA LEU A 18 -56.69 -9.40 1.55
C LEU A 18 -56.64 -8.04 0.84
N LEU A 19 -57.80 -7.46 0.52
CA LEU A 19 -57.90 -6.13 -0.07
C LEU A 19 -57.34 -5.05 0.87
N LEU A 20 -57.66 -5.12 2.17
CA LEU A 20 -57.14 -4.19 3.18
C LEU A 20 -55.62 -4.31 3.32
N LEU A 21 -55.07 -5.53 3.33
CA LEU A 21 -53.63 -5.81 3.38
C LEU A 21 -52.92 -5.31 2.12
N LEU A 22 -53.53 -5.50 0.93
CA LEU A 22 -53.02 -4.97 -0.33
C LEU A 22 -52.99 -3.43 -0.33
N LEU A 23 -54.05 -2.79 0.17
CA LEU A 23 -54.14 -1.33 0.28
C LEU A 23 -53.13 -0.77 1.29
N LEU A 24 -52.89 -1.46 2.41
CA LEU A 24 -51.86 -1.11 3.40
C LEU A 24 -50.44 -1.27 2.82
N SER A 25 -50.18 -2.34 2.07
CA SER A 25 -48.91 -2.60 1.39
C SER A 25 -48.61 -1.55 0.31
N MET A 26 -49.61 -1.19 -0.49
CA MET A 26 -49.48 -0.12 -1.49
C MET A 26 -49.15 1.23 -0.84
N ARG A 27 -49.81 1.57 0.28
CA ARG A 27 -49.49 2.80 1.03
C ARG A 27 -48.06 2.79 1.55
N ALA A 28 -47.62 1.69 2.17
CA ALA A 28 -46.26 1.54 2.67
C ALA A 28 -45.21 1.68 1.55
N SER A 29 -45.50 1.11 0.37
CA SER A 29 -44.62 1.18 -0.80
C SER A 29 -44.53 2.60 -1.37
N ILE A 30 -45.63 3.35 -1.39
CA ILE A 30 -45.64 4.76 -1.81
C ILE A 30 -44.84 5.62 -0.84
N PHE A 31 -45.02 5.43 0.48
CA PHE A 31 -44.21 6.15 1.47
C PHE A 31 -42.72 5.80 1.39
N PHE A 32 -42.38 4.54 1.10
CA PHE A 32 -41.00 4.09 0.89
C PHE A 32 -40.39 4.69 -0.38
N PHE A 33 -41.14 4.75 -1.49
CA PHE A 33 -40.69 5.39 -2.73
C PHE A 33 -40.56 6.92 -2.58
N LEU A 34 -41.48 7.58 -1.87
CA LEU A 34 -41.38 9.00 -1.55
C LEU A 34 -40.18 9.27 -0.63
N PHE A 35 -39.94 8.40 0.35
CA PHE A 35 -38.74 8.47 1.18
C PHE A 35 -37.47 8.32 0.31
N LEU A 36 -37.39 7.35 -0.59
CA LEU A 36 -36.25 7.19 -1.51
C LEU A 36 -36.05 8.36 -2.48
N LEU A 37 -37.11 9.08 -2.85
CA LEU A 37 -37.02 10.27 -3.72
C LEU A 37 -36.65 11.54 -2.96
N ILE A 38 -37.05 11.66 -1.68
CA ILE A 38 -36.85 12.88 -0.87
C ILE A 38 -35.57 12.78 -0.01
N PHE A 39 -35.14 11.57 0.39
CA PHE A 39 -33.93 11.34 1.19
C PHE A 39 -32.64 11.84 0.51
N PRO A 40 -32.42 11.65 -0.81
CA PRO A 40 -31.26 12.21 -1.50
C PRO A 40 -31.28 13.75 -1.55
N CYS A 41 -32.47 14.37 -1.45
CA CYS A 41 -32.66 15.82 -1.49
C CYS A 41 -32.39 16.47 -0.11
N LEU A 42 -32.74 15.77 0.99
CA LEU A 42 -32.40 16.19 2.35
C LEU A 42 -30.94 15.90 2.71
N THR A 43 -30.34 14.88 2.09
CA THR A 43 -28.88 14.71 2.06
C THR A 43 -28.29 15.42 0.85
N GLN A 44 -28.68 16.69 0.61
CA GLN A 44 -27.81 17.54 -0.19
C GLN A 44 -26.50 17.63 0.58
N ALA A 45 -25.52 16.88 0.07
CA ALA A 45 -24.15 16.91 0.49
C ALA A 45 -23.81 18.37 0.78
N ARG A 46 -23.36 18.64 2.00
CA ARG A 46 -22.59 19.83 2.28
C ARG A 46 -21.45 19.80 1.27
N THR A 47 -21.61 20.51 0.16
CA THR A 47 -20.49 20.91 -0.66
C THR A 47 -19.71 21.80 0.28
N ARG A 48 -18.71 21.20 0.92
CA ARG A 48 -17.67 21.98 1.56
C ARG A 48 -17.15 22.83 0.40
N ASN A 49 -17.45 24.12 0.41
CA ASN A 49 -16.70 25.10 -0.35
C ASN A 49 -15.28 25.05 0.22
N GLU A 50 -14.52 24.02 -0.14
CA GLU A 50 -13.09 24.09 -0.08
C GLU A 50 -12.72 25.07 -1.16
N ASN A 51 -12.47 26.31 -0.75
CA ASN A 51 -11.57 27.15 -1.50
C ASN A 51 -10.35 26.27 -1.80
N PRO A 52 -10.00 26.00 -3.06
CA PRO A 52 -8.81 25.22 -3.35
C PRO A 52 -7.68 25.90 -2.59
N THR A 53 -7.09 25.21 -1.61
CA THR A 53 -5.96 25.72 -0.85
C THR A 53 -4.92 26.16 -1.86
N GLN A 54 -4.81 27.47 -2.06
CA GLN A 54 -3.86 28.04 -3.01
C GLN A 54 -2.48 27.82 -2.42
N THR A 55 -1.84 26.72 -2.82
CA THR A 55 -0.44 26.50 -2.50
C THR A 55 0.39 27.50 -3.32
N PRO A 56 1.49 28.03 -2.77
CA PRO A 56 2.41 28.87 -3.56
C PRO A 56 3.10 28.10 -4.69
N ILE A 57 3.03 26.77 -4.70
CA ILE A 57 3.66 25.90 -5.70
C ILE A 57 2.85 25.93 -6.99
N LYS A 58 3.45 26.48 -8.05
CA LYS A 58 2.83 26.58 -9.39
C LYS A 58 3.27 25.50 -10.36
N THR A 59 4.40 24.85 -10.08
CA THR A 59 5.04 23.89 -10.98
C THR A 59 5.68 22.81 -10.15
N ILE A 60 5.46 21.56 -10.55
CA ILE A 60 6.09 20.38 -9.97
C ILE A 60 6.90 19.72 -11.09
N VAL A 61 8.20 19.54 -10.84
CA VAL A 61 9.08 18.75 -11.70
C VAL A 61 9.34 17.43 -10.99
N VAL A 62 9.04 16.32 -11.66
CA VAL A 62 9.27 14.98 -11.12
C VAL A 62 10.46 14.38 -11.87
N LEU A 63 11.55 14.16 -11.14
CA LEU A 63 12.69 13.38 -11.62
C LEU A 63 12.51 11.94 -11.16
N VAL A 64 12.33 11.02 -12.10
CA VAL A 64 12.26 9.58 -11.82
C VAL A 64 13.61 8.98 -12.11
N LEU A 65 14.16 8.28 -11.11
CA LEU A 65 15.42 7.56 -11.20
C LEU A 65 15.11 6.06 -11.30
N GLU A 66 16.00 5.30 -11.93
CA GLU A 66 15.83 3.86 -12.11
C GLU A 66 16.73 3.02 -11.20
N ASN A 67 16.24 1.83 -10.87
CA ASN A 67 16.98 0.67 -10.40
C ASN A 67 17.92 0.89 -9.20
N ARG A 68 17.53 1.76 -8.26
CA ARG A 68 18.25 1.97 -7.00
C ARG A 68 17.29 2.11 -5.83
N SER A 69 17.52 1.30 -4.79
CA SER A 69 16.75 1.37 -3.54
C SER A 69 17.12 2.60 -2.72
N PHE A 70 16.25 2.96 -1.78
CA PHE A 70 16.51 4.05 -0.83
C PHE A 70 17.82 3.84 -0.07
N ASP A 71 18.03 2.66 0.50
CA ASP A 71 19.25 2.36 1.28
C ASP A 71 20.53 2.39 0.45
N HIS A 72 20.43 2.07 -0.85
CA HIS A 72 21.58 2.13 -1.76
C HIS A 72 22.05 3.59 -1.96
N ILE A 73 21.14 4.56 -2.12
CA ILE A 73 21.53 5.95 -2.43
C ILE A 73 21.57 6.86 -1.19
N ILE A 74 20.60 6.72 -0.29
CA ILE A 74 20.34 7.68 0.81
C ILE A 74 20.51 7.03 2.20
N GLY A 75 20.44 5.70 2.33
CA GLY A 75 20.45 5.02 3.64
C GLY A 75 21.59 5.47 4.56
N TRP A 76 22.81 5.54 4.03
CA TRP A 76 24.02 5.95 4.78
C TRP A 76 24.08 7.43 5.17
N MET A 77 23.18 8.27 4.66
CA MET A 77 23.05 9.67 5.09
C MET A 77 22.59 9.78 6.54
N LYS A 78 21.98 8.71 7.09
CA LYS A 78 21.58 8.62 8.50
C LYS A 78 22.73 8.96 9.44
N SER A 79 23.86 8.30 9.29
CA SER A 79 24.99 8.44 10.22
C SER A 79 25.82 9.70 9.99
N ALA A 80 25.75 10.32 8.81
CA ALA A 80 26.66 11.39 8.41
C ALA A 80 26.00 12.76 8.22
N ILE A 81 24.69 12.83 7.92
CA ILE A 81 24.00 14.07 7.55
C ILE A 81 22.75 14.29 8.39
N ASN A 82 21.82 13.33 8.43
CA ASN A 82 20.54 13.49 9.08
C ASN A 82 20.14 12.20 9.83
N PRO A 83 20.38 12.13 11.16
CA PRO A 83 20.07 10.95 11.98
C PRO A 83 18.59 10.54 12.01
N SER A 84 17.68 11.45 11.67
CA SER A 84 16.24 11.20 11.62
C SER A 84 15.81 10.31 10.46
N ILE A 85 16.67 10.13 9.44
CA ILE A 85 16.40 9.24 8.31
C ILE A 85 16.28 7.79 8.81
N ASP A 86 15.22 7.11 8.38
CA ASP A 86 15.08 5.67 8.51
C ASP A 86 15.92 4.95 7.43
N GLY A 87 17.22 4.85 7.69
CA GLY A 87 18.19 4.23 6.80
C GLY A 87 19.13 3.28 7.54
N VAL A 88 20.22 2.92 6.89
CA VAL A 88 21.20 1.94 7.39
C VAL A 88 22.39 2.57 8.12
N ASP A 89 22.99 1.79 9.02
CA ASP A 89 24.16 2.18 9.82
C ASP A 89 25.24 1.07 9.92
N GLY A 90 25.08 -0.01 9.14
CA GLY A 90 26.00 -1.15 9.15
C GLY A 90 25.60 -2.28 10.09
N THR A 91 24.54 -2.10 10.89
CA THR A 91 24.04 -3.16 11.79
C THR A 91 23.01 -4.07 11.12
N GLN A 92 22.47 -3.67 9.97
CA GLN A 92 21.51 -4.45 9.20
C GLN A 92 22.25 -5.52 8.40
N CYS A 93 21.88 -6.78 8.60
CA CYS A 93 22.53 -7.91 7.95
C CYS A 93 21.49 -8.88 7.37
N ASN A 94 21.88 -9.60 6.33
CA ASN A 94 21.09 -10.66 5.72
C ASN A 94 21.90 -11.96 5.71
N PRO A 95 21.25 -13.13 5.89
CA PRO A 95 21.92 -14.42 5.77
C PRO A 95 22.12 -14.82 4.30
N LEU A 96 23.18 -15.56 3.98
CA LEU A 96 23.39 -16.13 2.64
C LEU A 96 22.32 -17.17 2.26
N SER A 97 21.64 -17.76 3.24
CA SER A 97 20.46 -18.59 3.02
C SER A 97 19.45 -18.39 4.14
N THR A 98 18.18 -18.22 3.76
CA THR A 98 17.07 -18.04 4.71
C THR A 98 16.58 -19.36 5.31
N LYS A 99 17.07 -20.49 4.78
CA LYS A 99 16.70 -21.86 5.21
C LYS A 99 17.65 -22.45 6.24
N ASP A 100 18.86 -21.91 6.34
CA ASP A 100 19.91 -22.39 7.22
C ASP A 100 20.16 -21.38 8.36
N PRO A 101 19.74 -21.67 9.60
CA PRO A 101 20.00 -20.79 10.73
C PRO A 101 21.48 -20.57 11.05
N ALA A 102 22.37 -21.47 10.59
CA ALA A 102 23.82 -21.34 10.74
C ALA A 102 24.49 -20.59 9.57
N SER A 103 23.69 -20.09 8.61
CA SER A 103 24.21 -19.41 7.43
C SER A 103 25.00 -18.16 7.81
N LYS A 104 26.13 -17.94 7.13
CA LYS A 104 26.90 -16.70 7.27
C LYS A 104 26.03 -15.52 6.84
N SER A 105 26.03 -14.46 7.65
CA SER A 105 25.40 -13.19 7.30
C SER A 105 26.42 -12.20 6.71
N ILE A 106 25.93 -11.33 5.84
CA ILE A 106 26.65 -10.17 5.32
C ILE A 106 25.85 -8.94 5.71
N CYS A 107 26.56 -7.96 6.30
CA CYS A 107 25.97 -6.70 6.73
C CYS A 107 26.14 -5.64 5.65
N VAL A 108 25.27 -4.65 5.70
CA VAL A 108 25.34 -3.52 4.78
C VAL A 108 26.65 -2.76 4.93
N THR A 109 27.18 -2.27 3.81
CA THR A 109 28.44 -1.52 3.73
C THR A 109 28.27 -0.26 2.87
N ASN A 110 29.19 0.71 2.98
CA ASN A 110 29.10 2.02 2.34
C ASN A 110 30.12 2.23 1.19
N ASP A 111 30.62 1.11 0.65
CA ASP A 111 31.65 1.03 -0.37
C ASP A 111 31.08 0.69 -1.77
N ALA A 112 29.81 1.01 -2.02
CA ALA A 112 29.23 0.85 -3.36
C ALA A 112 30.04 1.59 -4.43
N GLU A 113 30.14 0.96 -5.60
CA GLU A 113 30.80 1.50 -6.77
C GLU A 113 29.75 1.93 -7.80
N TYR A 114 30.13 2.81 -8.73
CA TYR A 114 29.20 3.25 -9.78
C TYR A 114 28.74 2.10 -10.70
N ILE A 115 29.53 1.03 -10.77
CA ILE A 115 29.23 -0.16 -11.57
C ILE A 115 28.95 -1.32 -10.63
N ASP A 116 27.79 -1.28 -10.00
CA ASP A 116 27.25 -2.42 -9.25
C ASP A 116 26.27 -3.22 -10.12
N PRO A 117 26.33 -4.57 -10.07
CA PRO A 117 25.43 -5.45 -10.82
C PRO A 117 23.97 -5.17 -10.48
N ASP A 118 23.10 -5.27 -11.49
CA ASP A 118 21.66 -5.06 -11.33
C ASP A 118 21.02 -6.28 -10.63
N PRO A 119 20.47 -6.14 -9.41
CA PRO A 119 19.77 -7.23 -8.75
C PRO A 119 18.45 -7.54 -9.45
N GLY A 120 17.89 -8.70 -9.10
CA GLY A 120 16.56 -9.09 -9.55
C GLY A 120 15.53 -8.08 -9.05
N HIS A 121 14.77 -7.51 -9.98
CA HIS A 121 13.75 -6.50 -9.71
C HIS A 121 12.39 -6.91 -10.28
N SER A 122 12.23 -8.19 -10.65
CA SER A 122 10.92 -8.78 -10.95
C SER A 122 10.09 -8.92 -9.68
N PHE A 123 8.76 -9.09 -9.84
CA PHE A 123 7.88 -9.32 -8.70
C PHE A 123 8.29 -10.58 -7.91
N GLU A 124 8.63 -11.66 -8.61
CA GLU A 124 9.04 -12.92 -8.01
C GLU A 124 10.36 -12.79 -7.24
N ASP A 125 11.28 -11.96 -7.74
CA ASP A 125 12.55 -11.69 -7.08
C ASP A 125 12.36 -10.81 -5.85
N VAL A 126 11.60 -9.72 -5.96
CA VAL A 126 11.29 -8.84 -4.82
C VAL A 126 10.53 -9.61 -3.74
N ALA A 127 9.60 -10.49 -4.12
CA ALA A 127 8.92 -11.36 -3.17
C ALA A 127 9.93 -12.25 -2.40
N LYS A 128 10.90 -12.87 -3.08
CA LYS A 128 11.96 -13.64 -2.40
C LYS A 128 12.82 -12.76 -1.49
N GLN A 129 13.15 -11.55 -1.90
CA GLN A 129 13.95 -10.62 -1.10
C GLN A 129 13.23 -10.22 0.20
N VAL A 130 11.93 -9.89 0.10
CA VAL A 130 11.09 -9.44 1.22
C VAL A 130 10.73 -10.59 2.17
N PHE A 131 10.32 -11.73 1.64
CA PHE A 131 9.76 -12.82 2.44
C PHE A 131 10.79 -13.89 2.78
N GLY A 132 11.80 -14.11 1.94
CA GLY A 132 12.74 -15.21 2.10
C GLY A 132 12.01 -16.57 1.98
N SER A 133 12.18 -17.43 2.97
CA SER A 133 11.55 -18.75 3.03
C SER A 133 10.25 -18.82 3.83
N ASP A 134 9.84 -17.73 4.49
CA ASP A 134 8.64 -17.66 5.34
C ASP A 134 7.62 -16.66 4.75
N PRO A 135 6.29 -16.85 4.92
CA PRO A 135 5.30 -15.88 4.48
C PRO A 135 5.34 -14.53 5.23
N THR A 136 6.11 -14.41 6.31
CA THR A 136 6.30 -13.17 7.05
C THR A 136 7.39 -12.32 6.39
N PRO A 137 7.17 -11.01 6.12
CA PRO A 137 8.14 -10.15 5.45
C PRO A 137 9.34 -9.85 6.35
N SER A 138 10.34 -10.73 6.32
CA SER A 138 11.53 -10.67 7.15
C SER A 138 12.64 -9.76 6.61
N MET A 139 12.54 -9.34 5.34
CA MET A 139 13.56 -8.55 4.63
C MET A 139 14.95 -9.23 4.62
N SER A 140 14.98 -10.56 4.68
CA SER A 140 16.20 -11.34 4.86
C SER A 140 16.68 -12.07 3.60
N GLY A 141 15.91 -12.01 2.51
CA GLY A 141 16.15 -12.82 1.31
C GLY A 141 17.06 -12.19 0.25
N PHE A 142 17.61 -10.99 0.48
CA PHE A 142 18.34 -10.25 -0.55
C PHE A 142 19.57 -11.00 -1.06
N LEU A 143 20.40 -11.51 -0.15
CA LEU A 143 21.59 -12.28 -0.51
C LEU A 143 21.25 -13.60 -1.20
N GLU A 144 20.26 -14.33 -0.68
CA GLU A 144 19.85 -15.62 -1.23
C GLU A 144 19.29 -15.47 -2.65
N GLN A 145 18.46 -14.44 -2.88
CA GLN A 145 17.93 -14.13 -4.21
C GLN A 145 19.06 -13.70 -5.16
N ALA A 146 19.96 -12.80 -4.75
CA ALA A 146 21.08 -12.36 -5.58
C ALA A 146 22.01 -13.53 -5.95
N LYS A 147 22.27 -14.44 -4.99
CA LYS A 147 23.06 -15.66 -5.22
C LYS A 147 22.44 -16.58 -6.27
N SER A 148 21.11 -16.61 -6.36
CA SER A 148 20.40 -17.39 -7.38
C SER A 148 20.62 -16.86 -8.80
N MET A 149 20.97 -15.58 -8.95
CA MET A 149 21.33 -14.98 -10.24
C MET A 149 22.81 -15.20 -10.58
N SER A 150 23.71 -14.90 -9.62
CA SER A 150 25.14 -15.12 -9.79
C SER A 150 25.86 -15.09 -8.43
N PRO A 151 26.83 -15.99 -8.18
CA PRO A 151 27.65 -15.98 -6.95
C PRO A 151 28.40 -14.66 -6.72
N ASN A 152 28.73 -13.93 -7.78
CA ASN A 152 29.52 -12.71 -7.71
C ASN A 152 28.70 -11.46 -7.35
N ILE A 153 27.36 -11.55 -7.40
CA ILE A 153 26.46 -10.39 -7.18
C ILE A 153 26.03 -10.29 -5.71
N SER A 154 26.10 -11.39 -4.96
CA SER A 154 25.53 -11.47 -3.61
C SER A 154 26.05 -10.40 -2.66
N GLU A 155 27.35 -10.08 -2.66
CA GLU A 155 27.85 -9.04 -1.74
C GLU A 155 27.49 -7.63 -2.20
N ALA A 156 27.44 -7.40 -3.51
CA ALA A 156 27.18 -6.09 -4.09
C ALA A 156 25.77 -5.57 -3.74
N VAL A 157 24.78 -6.45 -3.60
CA VAL A 157 23.42 -6.03 -3.22
C VAL A 157 23.30 -5.49 -1.80
N MET A 158 24.32 -5.71 -0.96
CA MET A 158 24.39 -5.18 0.40
C MET A 158 25.23 -3.89 0.48
N ARG A 159 25.70 -3.36 -0.64
CA ARG A 159 26.48 -2.11 -0.69
C ARG A 159 25.56 -0.91 -0.93
N GLY A 160 25.86 0.18 -0.24
CA GLY A 160 25.26 1.49 -0.45
C GLY A 160 26.34 2.55 -0.66
N PHE A 161 25.95 3.69 -1.20
CA PHE A 161 26.87 4.81 -1.39
C PHE A 161 27.08 5.56 -0.08
N ARG A 162 28.35 5.73 0.31
CA ARG A 162 28.71 6.76 1.28
C ARG A 162 28.36 8.17 0.74
N PRO A 163 28.04 9.14 1.62
CA PRO A 163 27.63 10.47 1.21
C PRO A 163 28.55 11.17 0.20
N GLU A 164 29.86 10.96 0.34
CA GLU A 164 30.89 11.60 -0.48
C GLU A 164 30.89 11.08 -1.92
N SER A 165 30.38 9.86 -2.16
CA SER A 165 30.27 9.28 -3.50
C SER A 165 29.06 9.81 -4.27
N VAL A 166 28.07 10.39 -3.58
CA VAL A 166 26.84 10.93 -4.18
C VAL A 166 26.56 12.36 -3.66
N PRO A 167 27.49 13.31 -3.90
CA PRO A 167 27.47 14.63 -3.25
C PRO A 167 26.22 15.48 -3.58
N VAL A 168 25.61 15.24 -4.74
CA VAL A 168 24.34 15.90 -5.11
C VAL A 168 23.21 15.44 -4.20
N PHE A 169 23.05 14.13 -3.97
CA PHE A 169 22.04 13.61 -3.04
C PHE A 169 22.33 14.02 -1.61
N ALA A 170 23.60 14.00 -1.19
CA ALA A 170 24.01 14.51 0.12
C ALA A 170 23.60 15.98 0.34
N SER A 171 23.69 16.81 -0.70
CA SER A 171 23.25 18.20 -0.66
C SER A 171 21.73 18.30 -0.61
N LEU A 172 21.00 17.51 -1.42
CA LEU A 172 19.54 17.50 -1.39
C LEU A 172 18.99 17.07 -0.03
N VAL A 173 19.57 16.05 0.60
CA VAL A 173 19.18 15.58 1.94
C VAL A 173 19.43 16.64 3.02
N ARG A 174 20.47 17.47 2.86
CA ARG A 174 20.80 18.53 3.81
C ARG A 174 19.87 19.74 3.69
N GLU A 175 19.52 20.11 2.46
CA GLU A 175 18.82 21.37 2.17
C GLU A 175 17.29 21.20 2.00
N PHE A 176 16.80 19.98 1.79
CA PHE A 176 15.40 19.70 1.50
C PHE A 176 14.82 18.56 2.35
N ALA A 177 13.49 18.45 2.31
CA ALA A 177 12.77 17.36 2.98
C ALA A 177 13.00 16.03 2.25
N VAL A 178 13.19 14.97 3.05
CA VAL A 178 13.32 13.59 2.58
C VAL A 178 12.08 12.82 3.01
N PHE A 179 11.49 12.07 2.08
CA PHE A 179 10.46 11.08 2.38
C PHE A 179 11.13 9.71 2.47
N ASP A 180 11.26 9.17 3.69
CA ASP A 180 12.00 7.94 4.00
C ASP A 180 11.08 6.75 4.34
N ARG A 181 9.76 6.93 4.21
CA ARG A 181 8.73 5.90 4.35
C ARG A 181 7.80 5.87 3.15
N TYR A 182 8.39 5.94 1.95
CA TYR A 182 7.67 5.93 0.68
C TYR A 182 8.01 4.67 -0.10
N SER A 183 6.98 3.88 -0.42
CA SER A 183 7.11 2.66 -1.22
C SER A 183 6.27 2.79 -2.48
N ILE A 184 6.88 2.48 -3.63
CA ILE A 184 6.16 2.44 -4.91
C ILE A 184 5.70 1.00 -5.11
N TYR A 185 4.40 0.76 -4.98
CA TYR A 185 3.78 -0.46 -5.50
C TYR A 185 3.49 -0.22 -6.99
N ALA A 186 4.53 -0.32 -7.83
CA ALA A 186 4.33 -0.35 -9.28
C ALA A 186 3.98 -1.79 -9.67
N TRP A 187 2.84 -1.96 -10.35
CA TRP A 187 2.31 -3.24 -10.84
C TRP A 187 3.01 -3.67 -12.12
#